data_AF-A0A1E3VMN7-F1
#
_entry.id   AF-A0A1E3VMN7-F1
#
_cell.length_a   1.000
_cell.length_b   1.000
_cell.length_c   1.000
_cell.angle_alpha   90.00
_cell.angle_beta   90.00
_cell.angle_gamma   90.00
#
_symmetry.space_group_name_H-M   'P 1'
#
loop_
_entity.id
_entity.type
_entity.pdbx_description
1 polymer ?
#
loop_
_entity_poly.entity_id
_entity_poly.type
_entity_poly.pdbx_seq_one_letter_code
_entity_poly.pdbx_strand_id
1 'polypeptide(L)'
;MAWQLLLWRPREERSADHFLLVGLVFLIGFGSLAFHLYADEGTALADVIPIVIFMLVYLGFALNRFLGVPPGWTVMLAIGFVALVGAAMHVQCWEGGIGLPGPEVTDAKPCLNGSMAYLPALGALIVIGMLLAERHHRAAPYVIWAAVLFTVSIILRSLDMAFCDQVVIDGRNVGTHFIWHLLNAVVLFLLLRASLEAGPVLAAPATAEPVTEAEPEAPSAPAAAPVETVPVEAMPAKDEPVETPEVASAGEAAMLEAAAKAEEEAEEAEPDDGPEPKVSEASDAAEEEAPKEDESESPRQRVGRRRSRPVPPKAPFGRPERASTQS
;
A
#
# COMPACT_ATOMS: atom_id res chain seq x y z
N MET A 1 -15.69 3.64 -5.17
CA MET A 1 -15.65 2.68 -6.30
C MET A 1 -15.60 1.21 -5.84
N ALA A 2 -14.57 0.76 -5.11
CA ALA A 2 -14.44 -0.65 -4.70
C ALA A 2 -15.63 -1.21 -3.91
N TRP A 3 -16.20 -0.42 -2.99
CA TRP A 3 -17.44 -0.77 -2.27
C TRP A 3 -18.59 -1.08 -3.23
N GLN A 4 -18.79 -0.26 -4.26
CA GLN A 4 -19.84 -0.45 -5.25
C GLN A 4 -19.63 -1.72 -6.06
N LEU A 5 -18.39 -1.97 -6.51
CA LEU A 5 -18.01 -3.19 -7.22
C LEU A 5 -18.30 -4.44 -6.37
N LEU A 6 -18.03 -4.39 -5.06
CA LEU A 6 -18.34 -5.47 -4.14
C LEU A 6 -19.86 -5.67 -3.99
N LEU A 7 -20.64 -4.60 -3.89
CA LEU A 7 -22.10 -4.68 -3.76
C LEU A 7 -22.80 -5.15 -5.04
N TRP A 8 -22.18 -5.00 -6.20
CA TRP A 8 -22.71 -5.53 -7.47
C TRP A 8 -22.46 -7.02 -7.67
N ARG A 9 -21.58 -7.64 -6.88
CA ARG A 9 -21.33 -9.09 -6.95
C ARG A 9 -22.50 -9.88 -6.35
N PRO A 10 -22.79 -11.11 -6.83
CA PRO A 10 -23.73 -12.02 -6.18
C PRO A 10 -23.38 -12.22 -4.70
N ARG A 11 -24.39 -12.46 -3.84
CA ARG A 11 -24.17 -12.59 -2.39
C ARG A 11 -23.21 -13.73 -2.04
N GLU A 12 -23.24 -14.83 -2.78
CA GLU A 12 -22.35 -15.98 -2.58
C GLU A 12 -20.88 -15.68 -2.88
N GLU A 13 -20.59 -14.67 -3.72
CA GLU A 13 -19.22 -14.26 -4.07
C GLU A 13 -18.66 -13.20 -3.11
N ARG A 14 -19.47 -12.71 -2.17
CA ARG A 14 -19.06 -11.75 -1.15
C ARG A 14 -18.52 -12.51 0.04
N SER A 15 -17.31 -12.17 0.48
CA SER A 15 -16.68 -12.76 1.66
C SER A 15 -16.39 -11.68 2.70
N ALA A 16 -16.33 -12.07 3.98
CA ALA A 16 -16.02 -11.16 5.08
C ALA A 16 -14.70 -10.39 4.85
N ASP A 17 -13.71 -11.06 4.26
CA ASP A 17 -12.41 -10.47 3.92
C ASP A 17 -12.55 -9.25 3.01
N HIS A 18 -13.45 -9.29 2.01
CA HIS A 18 -13.67 -8.15 1.12
C HIS A 18 -14.21 -6.93 1.88
N PHE A 19 -15.16 -7.15 2.79
CA PHE A 19 -15.72 -6.07 3.62
C PHE A 19 -14.68 -5.52 4.59
N LEU A 20 -13.88 -6.39 5.20
CA LEU A 20 -12.78 -6.00 6.08
C LEU A 20 -11.76 -5.12 5.34
N LEU A 21 -11.30 -5.56 4.16
CA LEU A 21 -10.34 -4.80 3.36
C LEU A 21 -10.90 -3.43 2.95
N VAL A 22 -12.17 -3.36 2.52
CA VAL A 22 -12.79 -2.06 2.19
C VAL A 22 -12.91 -1.16 3.42
N GLY A 23 -13.31 -1.71 4.57
CA GLY A 23 -13.39 -0.97 5.83
C GLY A 23 -12.03 -0.41 6.26
N LEU A 24 -10.97 -1.21 6.14
CA LEU A 24 -9.60 -0.77 6.42
C LEU A 24 -9.16 0.37 5.48
N VAL A 25 -9.48 0.32 4.19
CA VAL A 25 -9.17 1.42 3.27
C VAL A 25 -9.91 2.71 3.63
N PHE A 26 -11.16 2.64 4.10
CA PHE A 26 -11.84 3.80 4.66
C PHE A 26 -11.12 4.35 5.89
N LEU A 27 -10.71 3.49 6.82
CA LEU A 27 -9.97 3.90 8.02
C LEU A 27 -8.64 4.57 7.67
N ILE A 28 -7.91 4.05 6.67
CA ILE A 28 -6.69 4.67 6.14
C ILE A 28 -7.00 6.07 5.61
N GLY A 29 -8.03 6.21 4.78
CA GLY A 29 -8.42 7.51 4.21
C GLY A 29 -8.80 8.54 5.28
N PHE A 30 -9.59 8.15 6.28
CA PHE A 30 -9.96 9.03 7.39
C PHE A 30 -8.80 9.38 8.31
N GLY A 31 -7.94 8.39 8.64
CA GLY A 31 -6.73 8.61 9.44
C GLY A 31 -5.77 9.57 8.76
N SER A 32 -5.51 9.36 7.47
CA SER A 32 -4.65 10.21 6.65
C SER A 32 -5.17 11.63 6.56
N LEU A 33 -6.47 11.80 6.29
CA LEU A 33 -7.10 13.12 6.28
C LEU A 33 -6.98 13.81 7.64
N ALA A 34 -7.27 13.10 8.74
CA ALA A 34 -7.18 13.65 10.09
C ALA A 34 -5.75 14.11 10.42
N PHE A 35 -4.73 13.33 10.06
CA PHE A 35 -3.34 13.73 10.27
C PHE A 35 -2.97 14.99 9.51
N HIS A 36 -3.40 15.12 8.25
CA HIS A 36 -3.12 16.33 7.46
C HIS A 36 -3.96 17.56 7.86
N LEU A 37 -5.00 17.38 8.68
CA LEU A 37 -5.78 18.48 9.26
C LEU A 37 -5.23 18.95 10.61
N TYR A 38 -4.79 18.02 11.47
CA TYR A 38 -4.46 18.32 12.88
C TYR A 38 -2.96 18.20 13.20
N ALA A 39 -2.22 17.32 12.51
CA ALA A 39 -0.77 17.12 12.64
C ALA A 39 -0.28 16.84 14.08
N ASP A 40 -1.01 16.01 14.84
CA ASP A 40 -0.64 15.58 16.19
C ASP A 40 -0.28 14.08 16.25
N GLU A 41 0.28 13.64 17.38
CA GLU A 41 0.71 12.24 17.55
C GLU A 41 -0.44 11.24 17.43
N GLY A 42 -1.63 11.58 17.94
CA GLY A 42 -2.80 10.72 17.89
C GLY A 42 -3.30 10.53 16.45
N THR A 43 -3.35 11.61 15.68
CA THR A 43 -3.76 11.54 14.27
C THR A 43 -2.68 10.90 13.39
N ALA A 44 -1.40 11.05 13.72
CA ALA A 44 -0.31 10.31 13.07
C ALA A 44 -0.46 8.78 13.25
N LEU A 45 -0.78 8.34 14.47
CA LEU A 45 -1.07 6.93 14.75
C LEU A 45 -2.35 6.47 14.03
N ALA A 46 -3.37 7.32 13.95
CA ALA A 46 -4.61 7.02 13.23
C ALA A 46 -4.39 6.87 11.72
N ASP A 47 -3.38 7.52 11.13
CA ASP A 47 -2.96 7.31 9.73
C ASP A 47 -2.16 6.00 9.58
N VAL A 48 -1.13 5.80 10.41
CA VAL A 48 -0.16 4.71 10.22
C VAL A 48 -0.67 3.34 10.67
N ILE A 49 -1.41 3.25 11.78
CA ILE A 49 -1.87 1.96 12.32
C ILE A 49 -2.79 1.22 11.33
N PRO A 50 -3.82 1.84 10.74
CA PRO A 50 -4.65 1.17 9.73
C PRO A 50 -3.87 0.69 8.52
N ILE A 51 -2.83 1.41 8.10
CA ILE A 51 -1.95 1.01 6.99
C ILE A 51 -1.23 -0.30 7.34
N VAL A 52 -0.63 -0.39 8.53
CA VAL A 52 0.06 -1.61 8.98
C VAL A 52 -0.91 -2.78 9.09
N ILE A 53 -2.10 -2.56 9.65
CA ILE A 53 -3.14 -3.60 9.74
C ILE A 53 -3.55 -4.07 8.33
N PHE A 54 -3.76 -3.15 7.40
CA PHE A 54 -4.08 -3.50 6.00
C PHE A 54 -2.97 -4.32 5.36
N MET A 55 -1.70 -3.96 5.53
CA MET A 55 -0.58 -4.73 4.99
C MET A 55 -0.58 -6.18 5.50
N LEU A 56 -0.80 -6.38 6.80
CA LEU A 56 -0.82 -7.72 7.41
C LEU A 56 -2.03 -8.54 6.97
N VAL A 57 -3.23 -7.93 7.00
CA VAL A 57 -4.47 -8.58 6.58
C VAL A 57 -4.40 -8.95 5.09
N TYR A 58 -3.92 -8.03 4.24
CA TYR A 58 -3.80 -8.29 2.81
C TYR A 58 -2.71 -9.31 2.49
N LEU A 59 -1.58 -9.30 3.20
CA LEU A 59 -0.55 -10.34 3.07
C LEU A 59 -1.12 -11.72 3.42
N GLY A 60 -1.82 -11.83 4.55
CA GLY A 60 -2.48 -13.07 4.94
C GLY A 60 -3.51 -13.52 3.90
N PHE A 61 -4.36 -12.60 3.46
CA PHE A 61 -5.33 -12.84 2.39
C PHE A 61 -4.65 -13.36 1.11
N ALA A 62 -3.59 -12.69 0.63
CA ALA A 62 -2.92 -13.08 -0.60
C ALA A 62 -2.24 -14.46 -0.48
N LEU A 63 -1.59 -14.74 0.65
CA LEU A 63 -0.96 -16.03 0.93
C LEU A 63 -2.01 -17.16 0.99
N ASN A 64 -3.12 -16.97 1.68
CA ASN A 64 -4.16 -17.99 1.82
C ASN A 64 -5.01 -18.15 0.56
N ARG A 65 -5.57 -17.04 0.06
CA ARG A 65 -6.60 -17.06 -0.99
C ARG A 65 -6.03 -17.16 -2.39
N PHE A 66 -4.88 -16.53 -2.68
CA PHE A 66 -4.28 -16.62 -4.00
C PHE A 66 -3.24 -17.74 -4.10
N LEU A 67 -2.42 -17.92 -3.06
CA LEU A 67 -1.30 -18.85 -3.11
C LEU A 67 -1.57 -20.21 -2.45
N GLY A 68 -2.67 -20.34 -1.69
CA GLY A 68 -3.05 -21.60 -1.03
C GLY A 68 -2.15 -21.98 0.14
N VAL A 69 -1.41 -21.02 0.72
CA VAL A 69 -0.52 -21.26 1.86
C VAL A 69 -1.36 -21.59 3.09
N PRO A 70 -1.03 -22.65 3.87
CA PRO A 70 -1.77 -22.98 5.09
C PRO A 70 -1.70 -21.86 6.15
N PRO A 71 -2.71 -21.73 7.03
CA PRO A 71 -2.75 -20.65 8.03
C PRO A 71 -1.52 -20.59 8.96
N GLY A 72 -0.99 -21.74 9.38
CA GLY A 72 0.20 -21.79 10.25
C GLY A 72 1.43 -21.15 9.61
N TRP A 73 1.70 -21.48 8.34
CA TRP A 73 2.78 -20.86 7.56
C TRP A 73 2.52 -19.37 7.29
N THR A 74 1.25 -19.00 7.11
CA THR A 74 0.85 -17.62 6.90
C THR A 74 1.15 -16.74 8.12
N VAL A 75 0.85 -17.22 9.33
CA VAL A 75 1.19 -16.51 10.57
C VAL A 75 2.70 -16.37 10.72
N MET A 76 3.47 -17.43 10.44
CA MET A 76 4.94 -17.37 10.49
C MET A 76 5.50 -16.34 9.51
N LEU A 77 5.00 -16.31 8.27
CA LEU A 77 5.42 -15.33 7.26
C LEU A 77 5.00 -13.90 7.64
N ALA A 78 3.81 -13.72 8.23
CA ALA A 78 3.37 -12.41 8.73
C ALA A 78 4.26 -11.90 9.88
N ILE A 79 4.69 -12.77 10.80
CA ILE A 79 5.66 -12.42 11.84
C ILE A 79 7.00 -12.01 11.21
N GLY A 80 7.49 -12.78 10.23
CA GLY A 80 8.70 -12.44 9.49
C GLY A 80 8.59 -11.10 8.77
N PHE A 81 7.43 -10.82 8.19
CA PHE A 81 7.14 -9.54 7.55
C PHE A 81 7.18 -8.37 8.54
N VAL A 82 6.54 -8.50 9.71
CA VAL A 82 6.61 -7.48 10.78
C VAL A 82 8.05 -7.26 11.22
N ALA A 83 8.82 -8.33 11.41
CA ALA A 83 10.24 -8.23 11.77
C ALA A 83 11.05 -7.50 10.70
N LEU A 84 10.77 -7.74 9.41
CA LEU A 84 11.44 -7.08 8.30
C LEU A 84 11.07 -5.59 8.20
N VAL A 85 9.80 -5.23 8.41
CA VAL A 85 9.36 -3.83 8.52
C VAL A 85 10.03 -3.13 9.70
N GLY A 86 10.06 -3.77 10.87
CA GLY A 86 10.76 -3.24 12.05
C GLY A 86 12.24 -3.04 11.80
N ALA A 87 12.92 -4.02 11.20
CA ALA A 87 14.33 -3.90 10.83
C ALA A 87 14.58 -2.75 9.84
N ALA A 88 13.70 -2.59 8.84
CA ALA A 88 13.81 -1.52 7.85
C ALA A 88 13.64 -0.11 8.48
N MET A 89 12.80 0.03 9.50
CA MET A 89 12.63 1.28 10.26
C MET A 89 13.90 1.70 11.01
N HIS A 90 14.77 0.75 11.36
CA HIS A 90 16.03 1.03 12.04
C HIS A 90 17.17 1.37 11.07
N VAL A 91 16.98 1.21 9.75
CA VAL A 91 18.00 1.56 8.76
C VAL A 91 18.08 3.09 8.62
N GLN A 92 19.26 3.63 8.87
CA GLN A 92 19.57 5.06 8.79
C GLN A 92 20.67 5.31 7.75
N CYS A 93 20.73 6.56 7.30
CA CYS A 93 21.67 7.07 6.31
C CYS A 93 22.53 8.16 6.95
N TRP A 94 23.83 8.12 6.72
CA TRP A 94 24.80 9.13 7.15
C TRP A 94 25.91 9.26 6.10
N GLU A 95 26.83 10.22 6.26
CA GLU A 95 27.92 10.45 5.29
C GLU A 95 28.78 9.20 5.01
N GLY A 96 28.92 8.32 6.00
CA GLY A 96 29.72 7.10 5.92
C GLY A 96 28.99 5.87 5.42
N GLY A 97 27.69 5.94 5.10
CA GLY A 97 26.95 4.83 4.50
C GLY A 97 25.48 4.70 4.90
N ILE A 98 24.96 3.50 4.67
CA ILE A 98 23.57 3.10 4.94
C ILE A 98 23.61 1.84 5.80
N GLY A 99 22.86 1.81 6.89
CA GLY A 99 22.81 0.65 7.77
C GLY A 99 22.26 0.95 9.16
N LEU A 100 22.64 0.13 10.12
CA LEU A 100 22.32 0.32 11.53
C LEU A 100 23.45 1.13 12.17
N PRO A 101 23.25 2.40 12.52
CA PRO A 101 24.30 3.23 13.09
C PRO A 101 24.73 2.69 14.46
N GLY A 102 26.04 2.61 14.68
CA GLY A 102 26.60 2.40 16.01
C GLY A 102 26.37 3.62 16.92
N PRO A 103 26.55 3.48 18.24
CA PRO A 103 26.33 4.58 19.19
C PRO A 103 27.25 5.78 18.95
N GLU A 104 28.29 5.64 18.14
CA GLU A 104 29.24 6.70 17.78
C GLU A 104 28.75 7.60 16.63
N VAL A 105 27.74 7.17 15.87
CA VAL A 105 27.23 7.92 14.71
C VAL A 105 26.16 8.92 15.17
N THR A 106 26.52 10.18 15.28
CA THR A 106 25.62 11.25 15.76
C THR A 106 24.75 11.87 14.67
N ASP A 107 25.17 11.77 13.40
CA ASP A 107 24.49 12.44 12.26
C ASP A 107 23.61 11.48 11.44
N ALA A 108 23.21 10.36 12.03
CA ALA A 108 22.31 9.40 11.39
C ALA A 108 20.91 9.98 11.19
N LYS A 109 20.36 9.85 9.98
CA LYS A 109 19.03 10.33 9.62
C LYS A 109 18.21 9.23 8.94
N PRO A 110 16.87 9.29 8.99
CA PRO A 110 16.04 8.32 8.29
C PRO A 110 16.36 8.30 6.80
N CYS A 111 16.69 7.13 6.26
CA CYS A 111 16.91 6.97 4.83
C CYS A 111 15.61 7.23 4.05
N LEU A 112 15.74 7.79 2.85
CA LEU A 112 14.64 7.92 1.89
C LEU A 112 13.38 8.60 2.48
N ASN A 113 13.57 9.63 3.32
CA ASN A 113 12.47 10.32 4.01
C ASN A 113 11.56 9.36 4.82
N GLY A 114 12.17 8.36 5.48
CA GLY A 114 11.47 7.33 6.25
C GLY A 114 10.78 6.27 5.40
N SER A 115 11.00 6.23 4.08
CA SER A 115 10.30 5.30 3.19
C SER A 115 10.80 3.84 3.27
N MET A 116 11.88 3.58 4.01
CA MET A 116 12.45 2.24 4.19
C MET A 116 11.42 1.22 4.71
N ALA A 117 10.49 1.67 5.56
CA ALA A 117 9.41 0.85 6.13
C ALA A 117 8.52 0.16 5.08
N TYR A 118 8.42 0.75 3.89
CA TYR A 118 7.55 0.29 2.80
C TYR A 118 8.24 -0.71 1.87
N LEU A 119 9.57 -0.81 1.90
CA LEU A 119 10.31 -1.73 1.01
C LEU A 119 9.95 -3.20 1.22
N PRO A 120 9.73 -3.69 2.46
CA PRO A 120 9.23 -5.05 2.66
C PRO A 120 7.87 -5.29 2.01
N ALA A 121 6.95 -4.31 2.09
CA ALA A 121 5.64 -4.38 1.44
C ALA A 121 5.77 -4.40 -0.08
N LEU A 122 6.65 -3.55 -0.64
CA LEU A 122 6.94 -3.55 -2.08
C LEU A 122 7.54 -4.90 -2.52
N GLY A 123 8.49 -5.44 -1.77
CA GLY A 123 9.07 -6.76 -2.02
C GLY A 123 8.02 -7.86 -2.01
N ALA A 124 7.11 -7.85 -1.03
CA ALA A 124 6.00 -8.79 -0.97
C ALA A 124 5.07 -8.67 -2.20
N LEU A 125 4.72 -7.45 -2.62
CA LEU A 125 3.91 -7.24 -3.82
C LEU A 125 4.59 -7.77 -5.08
N ILE A 126 5.90 -7.53 -5.25
CA ILE A 126 6.67 -8.03 -6.39
C ILE A 126 6.69 -9.56 -6.38
N VAL A 127 7.07 -10.19 -5.26
CA VAL A 127 7.15 -11.65 -5.14
C VAL A 127 5.79 -12.30 -5.37
N ILE A 128 4.74 -11.81 -4.72
CA ILE A 128 3.38 -12.35 -4.90
C ILE A 128 2.91 -12.11 -6.34
N GLY A 129 3.12 -10.91 -6.90
CA GLY A 129 2.74 -10.59 -8.27
C GLY A 129 3.38 -11.52 -9.30
N MET A 130 4.68 -11.81 -9.16
CA MET A 130 5.40 -12.76 -10.01
C MET A 130 4.86 -14.18 -9.86
N LEU A 131 4.69 -14.68 -8.64
CA LEU A 131 4.12 -16.01 -8.39
C LEU A 131 2.70 -16.15 -8.97
N LEU A 132 1.89 -15.09 -8.93
CA LEU A 132 0.56 -15.08 -9.53
C LEU A 132 0.61 -15.08 -11.05
N ALA A 133 1.56 -14.35 -11.65
CA ALA A 133 1.77 -14.36 -13.10
C ALA A 133 2.22 -15.74 -13.60
N GLU A 134 3.15 -16.38 -12.89
CA GLU A 134 3.59 -17.76 -13.18
C GLU A 134 2.44 -18.78 -13.11
N ARG A 135 1.47 -18.56 -12.20
CA ARG A 135 0.27 -19.39 -12.08
C ARG A 135 -0.88 -18.97 -13.01
N HIS A 136 -0.66 -17.98 -13.89
CA HIS A 136 -1.69 -17.39 -14.74
C HIS A 136 -2.96 -16.95 -13.97
N HIS A 137 -2.78 -16.49 -12.72
CA HIS A 137 -3.88 -16.10 -11.87
C HIS A 137 -4.45 -14.74 -12.31
N ARG A 138 -5.79 -14.61 -12.36
CA ARG A 138 -6.48 -13.39 -12.82
C ARG A 138 -6.17 -12.13 -12.01
N ALA A 139 -5.75 -12.30 -10.75
CA ALA A 139 -5.30 -11.21 -9.88
C ALA A 139 -3.92 -10.63 -10.24
N ALA A 140 -3.08 -11.38 -10.98
CA ALA A 140 -1.69 -11.01 -11.27
C ALA A 140 -1.50 -9.59 -11.85
N PRO A 141 -2.21 -9.16 -12.92
CA PRO A 141 -2.00 -7.83 -13.49
C PRO A 141 -2.24 -6.71 -12.48
N TYR A 142 -3.26 -6.83 -11.63
CA TYR A 142 -3.57 -5.82 -10.62
C TYR A 142 -2.48 -5.71 -9.55
N VAL A 143 -1.95 -6.84 -9.08
CA VAL A 143 -0.87 -6.86 -8.07
C VAL A 143 0.45 -6.34 -8.66
N ILE A 144 0.75 -6.66 -9.91
CA ILE A 144 1.94 -6.15 -10.61
C ILE A 144 1.84 -4.64 -10.82
N TRP A 145 0.70 -4.13 -11.31
CA TRP A 145 0.50 -2.69 -11.46
C TRP A 145 0.51 -1.97 -10.11
N ALA A 146 -0.03 -2.59 -9.05
CA ALA A 146 0.09 -2.08 -7.70
C ALA A 146 1.57 -1.96 -7.26
N ALA A 147 2.41 -2.96 -7.53
CA ALA A 147 3.84 -2.91 -7.23
C ALA A 147 4.57 -1.79 -8.01
N VAL A 148 4.27 -1.63 -9.30
CA VAL A 148 4.85 -0.58 -10.15
C VAL A 148 4.47 0.81 -9.63
N LEU A 149 3.17 1.06 -9.41
CA LEU A 149 2.70 2.33 -8.89
C LEU A 149 3.21 2.61 -7.49
N PHE A 150 3.30 1.59 -6.63
CA PHE A 150 3.83 1.74 -5.29
C PHE A 150 5.33 2.09 -5.30
N THR A 151 6.10 1.54 -6.26
CA THR A 151 7.50 1.93 -6.48
C THR A 151 7.62 3.42 -6.83
N VAL A 152 6.84 3.89 -7.82
CA VAL A 152 6.82 5.31 -8.21
C VAL A 152 6.39 6.18 -7.03
N SER A 153 5.38 5.72 -6.29
CA SER A 153 4.94 6.37 -5.07
C SER A 153 6.12 6.54 -4.10
N ILE A 154 6.84 5.47 -3.77
CA ILE A 154 7.91 5.50 -2.75
C ILE A 154 9.00 6.48 -3.16
N ILE A 155 9.34 6.54 -4.46
CA ILE A 155 10.28 7.49 -5.01
C ILE A 155 9.80 8.92 -4.77
N LEU A 156 8.54 9.24 -5.10
CA LEU A 156 7.99 10.58 -4.88
C LEU A 156 7.99 10.98 -3.40
N ARG A 157 7.63 10.07 -2.48
CA ARG A 157 7.73 10.33 -1.03
C ARG A 157 9.17 10.59 -0.58
N SER A 158 10.12 9.85 -1.15
CA SER A 158 11.54 9.97 -0.81
C SER A 158 12.14 11.29 -1.30
N LEU A 159 11.64 11.80 -2.42
CA LEU A 159 12.08 13.05 -3.04
C LEU A 159 11.34 14.29 -2.53
N ASP A 160 10.33 14.12 -1.69
CA ASP A 160 9.44 15.19 -1.23
C ASP A 160 10.18 16.41 -0.68
N MET A 161 11.12 16.22 0.24
CA MET A 161 11.92 17.31 0.80
C MET A 161 12.85 17.97 -0.24
N ALA A 162 13.29 17.23 -1.27
CA ALA A 162 14.15 17.78 -2.32
C ALA A 162 13.36 18.68 -3.30
N PHE A 163 12.07 18.43 -3.46
CA PHE A 163 11.17 19.20 -4.34
C PHE A 163 10.22 20.13 -3.59
N CYS A 164 10.30 20.20 -2.26
CA CYS A 164 9.39 20.98 -1.41
C CYS A 164 9.26 22.44 -1.88
N ASP A 165 10.39 23.10 -2.13
CA ASP A 165 10.42 24.51 -2.58
C ASP A 165 10.20 24.69 -4.08
N GLN A 166 10.15 23.58 -4.85
CA GLN A 166 10.00 23.61 -6.31
C GLN A 166 8.54 23.38 -6.74
N VAL A 167 7.77 22.62 -5.96
CA VAL A 167 6.36 22.35 -6.23
C VAL A 167 5.51 23.28 -5.37
N VAL A 168 5.07 24.38 -5.99
CA VAL A 168 4.29 25.44 -5.35
C VAL A 168 2.90 25.52 -5.98
N ILE A 169 1.85 25.43 -5.17
CA ILE A 169 0.45 25.59 -5.59
C ILE A 169 -0.15 26.72 -4.76
N ASP A 170 -0.74 27.73 -5.42
CA ASP A 170 -1.34 28.91 -4.77
C ASP A 170 -0.41 29.60 -3.75
N GLY A 171 0.89 29.68 -4.08
CA GLY A 171 1.91 30.29 -3.22
C GLY A 171 2.33 29.45 -2.01
N ARG A 172 1.90 28.18 -1.91
CA ARG A 172 2.29 27.25 -0.84
C ARG A 172 3.20 26.15 -1.36
N ASN A 173 4.26 25.86 -0.62
CA ASN A 173 5.17 24.74 -0.89
C ASN A 173 4.46 23.43 -0.53
N VAL A 174 3.99 22.71 -1.53
CA VAL A 174 3.20 21.47 -1.32
C VAL A 174 4.07 20.21 -1.43
N GLY A 175 5.24 20.30 -2.06
CA GLY A 175 6.09 19.16 -2.35
C GLY A 175 5.42 18.11 -3.23
N THR A 176 5.84 16.85 -3.10
CA THR A 176 5.30 15.69 -3.84
C THR A 176 4.45 14.78 -2.96
N HIS A 177 4.35 15.07 -1.66
CA HIS A 177 3.67 14.24 -0.68
C HIS A 177 2.21 13.92 -1.03
N PHE A 178 1.48 14.89 -1.57
CA PHE A 178 0.09 14.68 -1.97
C PHE A 178 -0.02 13.64 -3.11
N ILE A 179 0.94 13.61 -4.03
CA ILE A 179 1.00 12.65 -5.14
C ILE A 179 1.26 11.24 -4.59
N TRP A 180 2.09 11.11 -3.54
CA TRP A 180 2.26 9.85 -2.81
C TRP A 180 0.91 9.32 -2.29
N HIS A 181 0.07 10.16 -1.69
CA HIS A 181 -1.26 9.73 -1.23
C HIS A 181 -2.18 9.33 -2.38
N LEU A 182 -2.19 10.10 -3.48
CA LEU A 182 -3.01 9.78 -4.65
C LEU A 182 -2.61 8.43 -5.29
N LEU A 183 -1.32 8.19 -5.48
CA LEU A 183 -0.83 6.91 -6.01
C LEU A 183 -1.13 5.76 -5.05
N ASN A 184 -0.98 5.96 -3.73
CA ASN A 184 -1.35 4.93 -2.76
C ASN A 184 -2.85 4.63 -2.74
N ALA A 185 -3.72 5.62 -2.97
CA ALA A 185 -5.15 5.38 -3.13
C ALA A 185 -5.43 4.48 -4.34
N VAL A 186 -4.70 4.67 -5.46
CA VAL A 186 -4.79 3.79 -6.63
C VAL A 186 -4.24 2.40 -6.33
N VAL A 187 -3.10 2.29 -5.64
CA VAL A 187 -2.53 1.00 -5.21
C VAL A 187 -3.54 0.23 -4.36
N LEU A 188 -4.12 0.85 -3.32
CA LEU A 188 -5.14 0.23 -2.48
C LEU A 188 -6.35 -0.19 -3.30
N PHE A 189 -6.80 0.63 -4.25
CA PHE A 189 -7.88 0.27 -5.16
C PHE A 189 -7.54 -0.96 -6.02
N LEU A 190 -6.34 -1.03 -6.59
CA LEU A 190 -5.88 -2.19 -7.37
C LEU A 190 -5.83 -3.47 -6.52
N LEU A 191 -5.36 -3.38 -5.28
CA LEU A 191 -5.35 -4.51 -4.34
C LEU A 191 -6.77 -4.95 -3.97
N LEU A 192 -7.69 -4.00 -3.73
CA LEU A 192 -9.10 -4.33 -3.56
C LEU A 192 -9.68 -5.01 -4.81
N ARG A 193 -9.35 -4.52 -6.01
CA ARG A 193 -9.81 -5.12 -7.27
C ARG A 193 -9.23 -6.53 -7.48
N ALA A 194 -7.96 -6.73 -7.13
CA ALA A 194 -7.30 -8.03 -7.15
C ALA A 194 -7.97 -9.01 -6.19
N SER A 195 -8.37 -8.56 -5.00
CA SER A 195 -9.03 -9.43 -4.01
C SER A 195 -10.35 -10.01 -4.52
N LEU A 196 -11.07 -9.29 -5.37
CA LEU A 196 -12.28 -9.79 -6.04
C LEU A 196 -12.00 -10.89 -7.08
N GLU A 197 -10.76 -11.09 -7.51
CA GLU A 197 -10.41 -12.23 -8.36
C GLU A 197 -10.10 -13.50 -7.55
N ALA A 198 -10.15 -13.45 -6.22
CA ALA A 198 -10.12 -14.65 -5.40
C ALA A 198 -11.43 -15.44 -5.56
N GLY A 199 -11.33 -16.75 -5.77
CA GLY A 199 -12.49 -17.64 -5.81
C GLY A 199 -13.25 -17.66 -4.47
N PRO A 200 -14.49 -18.19 -4.44
CA PRO A 200 -15.22 -18.42 -3.20
C PRO A 200 -14.37 -19.26 -2.23
N VAL A 201 -14.47 -18.99 -0.92
CA VAL A 201 -13.99 -19.96 0.06
C VAL A 201 -14.86 -21.19 -0.12
N LEU A 202 -14.35 -22.22 -0.77
CA LEU A 202 -15.00 -23.53 -0.71
C LEU A 202 -15.08 -23.85 0.78
N ALA A 203 -16.30 -23.84 1.32
CA ALA A 203 -16.55 -24.36 2.65
C ALA A 203 -15.89 -25.74 2.69
N ALA A 204 -15.05 -25.98 3.70
CA ALA A 204 -14.43 -27.28 3.91
C ALA A 204 -15.49 -28.35 3.67
N PRO A 205 -15.20 -29.40 2.87
CA PRO A 205 -16.21 -30.40 2.56
C PRO A 205 -16.81 -30.83 3.89
N ALA A 206 -18.11 -30.58 4.05
CA ALA A 206 -18.89 -31.16 5.12
C ALA A 206 -18.49 -32.63 5.10
N THR A 207 -17.88 -33.06 6.21
CA THR A 207 -17.38 -34.41 6.42
C THR A 207 -18.29 -35.35 5.67
N ALA A 208 -17.75 -36.02 4.64
CA ALA A 208 -18.47 -37.02 3.89
C ALA A 208 -19.20 -37.87 4.92
N GLU A 209 -20.53 -37.82 4.91
CA GLU A 209 -21.31 -38.68 5.77
C GLU A 209 -20.79 -40.10 5.51
N PRO A 210 -20.46 -40.87 6.57
CA PRO A 210 -20.00 -42.21 6.38
C PRO A 210 -21.08 -42.92 5.59
N VAL A 211 -20.77 -43.30 4.35
CA VAL A 211 -21.55 -44.27 3.61
C VAL A 211 -21.56 -45.49 4.52
N THR A 212 -22.68 -45.69 5.22
CA THR A 212 -22.96 -46.93 5.92
C THR A 212 -22.90 -48.02 4.86
N GLU A 213 -21.80 -48.77 4.88
CA GLU A 213 -21.61 -49.98 4.13
C GLU A 213 -22.72 -50.93 4.59
N ALA A 214 -23.82 -50.99 3.83
CA ALA A 214 -24.81 -52.02 3.98
C ALA A 214 -24.12 -53.34 3.66
N GLU A 215 -24.11 -54.25 4.63
CA GLU A 215 -23.68 -55.63 4.44
C GLU A 215 -24.32 -56.20 3.16
N PRO A 216 -23.54 -56.87 2.28
CA PRO A 216 -24.13 -57.57 1.16
C PRO A 216 -24.86 -58.81 1.69
N GLU A 217 -26.19 -58.72 1.78
CA GLU A 217 -27.06 -59.87 1.94
C GLU A 217 -26.83 -60.80 0.74
N ALA A 218 -26.34 -62.01 1.01
CA ALA A 218 -25.96 -62.99 0.01
C ALA A 218 -27.19 -63.44 -0.80
N PRO A 219 -27.22 -63.30 -2.14
CA PRO A 219 -28.25 -63.92 -2.95
C PRO A 219 -27.91 -65.39 -3.19
N SER A 220 -28.80 -66.26 -2.72
CA SER A 220 -28.85 -67.67 -3.06
C SER A 220 -29.00 -67.86 -4.57
N ALA A 221 -28.13 -68.70 -5.15
CA ALA A 221 -28.22 -69.12 -6.54
C ALA A 221 -29.51 -69.90 -6.81
N PRO A 222 -30.05 -69.79 -8.03
CA PRO A 222 -30.10 -71.03 -8.82
C PRO A 222 -29.78 -70.87 -10.31
N ALA A 223 -29.12 -71.93 -10.80
CA ALA A 223 -29.20 -72.56 -12.11
C ALA A 223 -28.90 -71.76 -13.40
N ALA A 224 -27.84 -72.22 -14.07
CA ALA A 224 -27.41 -71.83 -15.40
C ALA A 224 -28.36 -72.31 -16.52
N ALA A 225 -28.51 -71.47 -17.55
CA ALA A 225 -28.95 -71.83 -18.91
C ALA A 225 -28.25 -70.88 -19.92
N PRO A 226 -28.04 -71.29 -21.19
CA PRO A 226 -26.85 -70.92 -21.97
C PRO A 226 -26.95 -69.59 -22.72
N VAL A 227 -25.78 -68.99 -22.94
CA VAL A 227 -25.51 -67.77 -23.72
C VAL A 227 -25.64 -68.04 -25.21
N GLU A 228 -26.48 -67.27 -25.89
CA GLU A 228 -26.55 -67.18 -27.35
C GLU A 228 -25.63 -66.03 -27.81
N THR A 229 -24.73 -66.33 -28.75
CA THR A 229 -23.72 -65.39 -29.28
C THR A 229 -24.24 -64.77 -30.57
N VAL A 230 -24.24 -63.43 -30.65
CA VAL A 230 -24.52 -62.69 -31.89
C VAL A 230 -23.18 -62.18 -32.45
N PRO A 231 -22.85 -62.41 -33.74
CA PRO A 231 -21.58 -61.97 -34.31
C PRO A 231 -21.57 -60.47 -34.62
N VAL A 232 -20.38 -59.89 -34.45
CA VAL A 232 -19.98 -58.55 -34.91
C VAL A 232 -19.66 -58.62 -36.40
N GLU A 233 -20.27 -57.74 -37.20
CA GLU A 233 -19.87 -57.50 -38.59
C GLU A 233 -19.32 -56.07 -38.72
N ALA A 234 -18.17 -55.94 -39.38
CA ALA A 234 -17.40 -54.71 -39.53
C ALA A 234 -17.65 -54.05 -40.90
N MET A 235 -17.36 -52.74 -40.93
CA MET A 235 -17.55 -51.69 -41.96
C MET A 235 -17.19 -52.01 -43.42
N PRO A 236 -17.66 -51.18 -44.37
CA PRO A 236 -16.78 -50.14 -44.96
C PRO A 236 -17.55 -48.83 -45.26
N ALA A 237 -17.02 -47.69 -45.71
CA ALA A 237 -15.73 -46.99 -45.72
C ALA A 237 -16.01 -45.58 -46.32
N LYS A 238 -15.14 -44.60 -45.97
CA LYS A 238 -14.72 -43.39 -46.73
C LYS A 238 -15.74 -42.28 -47.11
N ASP A 239 -15.48 -41.05 -46.64
CA ASP A 239 -14.76 -39.98 -47.37
C ASP A 239 -14.56 -38.71 -46.50
N GLU A 240 -13.37 -38.11 -46.54
CA GLU A 240 -13.02 -36.73 -46.11
C GLU A 240 -12.83 -35.85 -47.38
N PRO A 241 -12.44 -34.57 -47.30
CA PRO A 241 -13.12 -33.38 -46.76
C PRO A 241 -13.34 -32.32 -47.86
N VAL A 242 -14.15 -31.27 -47.62
CA VAL A 242 -14.20 -30.10 -48.53
C VAL A 242 -14.04 -28.80 -47.73
N GLU A 243 -13.14 -27.97 -48.24
CA GLU A 243 -12.61 -26.70 -47.73
C GLU A 243 -13.64 -25.57 -47.62
N THR A 244 -13.28 -24.58 -46.80
CA THR A 244 -13.90 -23.26 -46.67
C THR A 244 -13.75 -22.40 -47.93
N PRO A 245 -14.49 -21.28 -48.04
CA PRO A 245 -13.80 -20.03 -47.75
C PRO A 245 -14.60 -18.99 -46.94
N GLU A 246 -13.79 -18.17 -46.30
CA GLU A 246 -13.94 -16.93 -45.54
C GLU A 246 -14.64 -15.79 -46.31
N VAL A 247 -15.53 -15.03 -45.64
CA VAL A 247 -15.67 -13.57 -45.86
C VAL A 247 -16.19 -12.86 -44.61
N ALA A 248 -15.33 -12.05 -44.01
CA ALA A 248 -15.64 -10.97 -43.09
C ALA A 248 -15.98 -9.67 -43.85
N SER A 249 -16.48 -8.66 -43.14
CA SER A 249 -16.74 -7.27 -43.57
C SER A 249 -18.21 -6.91 -43.87
N ALA A 250 -18.96 -6.64 -42.80
CA ALA A 250 -20.14 -5.78 -42.84
C ALA A 250 -20.37 -4.95 -41.56
N GLY A 251 -19.47 -5.04 -40.55
CA GLY A 251 -19.66 -4.41 -39.25
C GLY A 251 -18.95 -3.07 -39.04
N GLU A 252 -17.86 -2.79 -39.76
CA GLU A 252 -17.02 -1.61 -39.50
C GLU A 252 -17.53 -0.32 -40.15
N ALA A 253 -18.31 -0.41 -41.24
CA ALA A 253 -18.85 0.78 -41.91
C ALA A 253 -19.97 1.46 -41.10
N ALA A 254 -20.73 0.70 -40.31
CA ALA A 254 -21.86 1.23 -39.54
C ALA A 254 -21.45 1.96 -38.25
N MET A 255 -20.23 1.71 -37.74
CA MET A 255 -19.77 2.31 -36.47
C MET A 255 -19.10 3.67 -36.66
N LEU A 256 -18.55 3.94 -37.84
CA LEU A 256 -17.91 5.22 -38.18
C LEU A 256 -18.93 6.33 -38.48
N GLU A 257 -20.10 5.99 -39.04
CA GLU A 257 -21.15 6.96 -39.36
C GLU A 257 -21.92 7.43 -38.11
N ALA A 258 -21.95 6.62 -37.05
CA ALA A 258 -22.54 6.99 -35.76
C ALA A 258 -21.63 7.90 -34.92
N ALA A 259 -20.31 7.83 -35.11
CA ALA A 259 -19.35 8.66 -34.37
C ALA A 259 -19.29 10.10 -34.91
N ALA A 260 -19.41 10.30 -36.23
CA ALA A 260 -19.38 11.63 -36.85
C ALA A 260 -20.59 12.50 -36.49
N LYS A 261 -21.73 11.89 -36.15
CA LYS A 261 -22.97 12.62 -35.83
C LYS A 261 -23.03 13.10 -34.37
N ALA A 262 -22.15 12.61 -33.50
CA ALA A 262 -22.08 13.01 -32.09
C ALA A 262 -21.13 14.18 -31.84
N GLU A 263 -20.21 14.48 -32.76
CA GLU A 263 -19.29 15.63 -32.67
C GLU A 263 -19.95 16.95 -33.14
N GLU A 264 -20.98 16.90 -34.01
CA GLU A 264 -21.66 18.09 -34.53
C GLU A 264 -22.68 18.71 -33.53
N GLU A 265 -23.16 17.94 -32.54
CA GLU A 265 -24.08 18.44 -31.49
C GLU A 265 -23.35 19.00 -30.25
N ALA A 266 -22.01 18.95 -30.20
CA ALA A 266 -21.21 19.45 -29.09
C ALA A 266 -20.56 20.84 -29.35
N GLU A 267 -20.71 21.40 -30.56
CA GLU A 267 -20.05 22.66 -30.99
C GLU A 267 -21.02 23.87 -31.08
N GLU A 268 -22.28 23.73 -30.62
CA GLU A 268 -23.23 24.85 -30.50
C GLU A 268 -23.65 25.08 -29.04
N ALA A 269 -22.72 25.49 -28.16
CA ALA A 269 -23.09 26.06 -26.86
C ALA A 269 -21.97 26.90 -26.23
N GLU A 270 -21.91 28.20 -26.53
CA GLU A 270 -21.44 29.28 -25.64
C GLU A 270 -21.80 30.66 -26.25
N PRO A 271 -21.83 31.77 -25.49
CA PRO A 271 -22.19 31.97 -24.08
C PRO A 271 -23.27 33.09 -23.93
N ASP A 272 -23.97 33.17 -22.79
CA ASP A 272 -24.85 34.30 -22.45
C ASP A 272 -24.31 35.05 -21.21
N ASP A 273 -24.43 36.37 -21.27
CA ASP A 273 -23.61 37.37 -20.60
C ASP A 273 -24.43 38.12 -19.53
N GLY A 274 -23.92 38.12 -18.28
CA GLY A 274 -24.14 39.16 -17.27
C GLY A 274 -25.20 38.93 -16.16
N PRO A 275 -25.29 39.82 -15.14
CA PRO A 275 -24.31 40.78 -14.65
C PRO A 275 -23.89 40.56 -13.18
N GLU A 276 -22.72 41.10 -12.81
CA GLU A 276 -22.17 41.19 -11.45
C GLU A 276 -23.07 41.96 -10.46
N PRO A 277 -22.97 41.69 -9.15
CA PRO A 277 -23.27 42.67 -8.12
C PRO A 277 -22.00 43.17 -7.41
N LYS A 278 -21.74 44.45 -7.67
CA LYS A 278 -21.08 45.51 -6.90
C LYS A 278 -20.60 45.20 -5.47
N VAL A 279 -19.33 45.55 -5.30
CA VAL A 279 -18.65 46.20 -4.17
C VAL A 279 -19.58 46.97 -3.21
N SER A 280 -19.43 46.73 -1.91
CA SER A 280 -19.68 47.72 -0.87
C SER A 280 -18.44 47.89 -0.01
N GLU A 281 -17.72 48.99 -0.22
CA GLU A 281 -16.89 49.61 0.80
C GLU A 281 -17.79 50.21 1.89
N ALA A 282 -17.44 50.01 3.15
CA ALA A 282 -17.72 50.94 4.22
C ALA A 282 -16.54 50.90 5.20
N SER A 283 -16.01 52.10 5.39
CA SER A 283 -14.80 52.52 6.08
C SER A 283 -14.96 52.60 7.61
N ASP A 284 -13.83 52.95 8.23
CA ASP A 284 -13.67 53.61 9.54
C ASP A 284 -13.62 52.67 10.77
N ALA A 285 -12.67 52.78 11.70
CA ALA A 285 -11.57 53.72 11.89
C ALA A 285 -10.49 53.06 12.77
N ALA A 286 -9.26 53.54 12.58
CA ALA A 286 -8.16 53.35 13.50
C ALA A 286 -8.44 54.09 14.82
N GLU A 287 -8.07 53.49 15.94
CA GLU A 287 -7.68 54.26 17.13
C GLU A 287 -6.45 53.61 17.76
N GLU A 288 -5.42 54.44 17.79
CA GLU A 288 -4.07 54.27 18.30
C GLU A 288 -4.08 54.76 19.75
N GLU A 289 -3.72 53.92 20.72
CA GLU A 289 -3.26 54.41 22.03
C GLU A 289 -2.20 53.47 22.63
N ALA A 290 -1.01 54.02 22.81
CA ALA A 290 0.01 53.62 23.77
C ALA A 290 0.34 54.88 24.60
N PRO A 291 1.19 54.81 25.65
CA PRO A 291 1.28 53.89 26.78
C PRO A 291 1.07 54.66 28.11
N LYS A 292 0.94 53.97 29.26
CA LYS A 292 1.18 54.59 30.57
C LYS A 292 2.00 53.68 31.48
N GLU A 293 3.20 54.19 31.77
CA GLU A 293 3.99 53.89 32.97
C GLU A 293 3.23 54.34 34.21
N ASP A 294 3.39 53.64 35.33
CA ASP A 294 3.64 54.34 36.60
C ASP A 294 4.46 53.47 37.57
N GLU A 295 5.37 54.16 38.24
CA GLU A 295 6.45 53.68 39.07
C GLU A 295 6.01 53.32 40.50
N SER A 296 6.75 52.43 41.18
CA SER A 296 7.04 52.63 42.62
C SER A 296 8.31 51.88 43.05
N GLU A 297 9.41 52.64 43.07
CA GLU A 297 10.48 52.75 44.09
C GLU A 297 11.11 51.52 44.80
N SER A 298 12.46 51.49 44.70
CA SER A 298 13.49 50.83 45.54
C SER A 298 13.77 51.66 46.83
N PRO A 299 14.85 51.54 47.66
CA PRO A 299 15.97 50.57 47.81
C PRO A 299 16.43 50.26 49.27
N ARG A 300 17.40 49.32 49.45
CA ARG A 300 18.56 49.37 50.42
C ARG A 300 19.38 48.04 50.37
N GLN A 301 20.55 47.98 49.73
CA GLN A 301 21.94 48.19 50.23
C GLN A 301 22.54 47.16 51.24
N ARG A 302 23.55 46.37 50.79
CA ARG A 302 24.92 46.22 51.37
C ARG A 302 25.77 45.22 50.55
N VAL A 303 26.84 45.64 49.85
CA VAL A 303 28.29 45.61 50.22
C VAL A 303 28.83 44.18 50.45
N GLY A 304 29.89 43.64 49.84
CA GLY A 304 30.90 44.14 48.90
C GLY A 304 32.06 43.12 48.68
N ARG A 305 32.94 43.43 47.70
CA ARG A 305 34.34 42.95 47.42
C ARG A 305 34.56 41.48 47.00
N ARG A 306 34.93 41.16 45.74
CA ARG A 306 36.27 41.16 45.06
C ARG A 306 37.41 40.43 45.82
N ARG A 307 37.92 39.29 45.30
CA ARG A 307 39.15 39.12 44.45
C ARG A 307 39.77 37.69 44.50
N SER A 308 40.19 37.22 43.32
CA SER A 308 41.42 36.45 43.00
C SER A 308 41.55 34.93 43.24
N ARG A 309 41.80 34.20 42.13
CA ARG A 309 42.51 32.88 42.04
C ARG A 309 43.98 33.00 42.51
N PRO A 310 44.66 31.90 42.89
CA PRO A 310 45.59 31.27 41.94
C PRO A 310 45.75 29.72 42.04
N VAL A 311 46.37 29.18 40.99
CA VAL A 311 46.81 27.79 40.73
C VAL A 311 48.05 27.42 41.57
N PRO A 312 48.30 26.13 41.91
CA PRO A 312 49.62 25.64 42.33
C PRO A 312 50.30 24.67 41.31
N PRO A 313 51.61 24.39 41.44
CA PRO A 313 52.57 24.39 40.33
C PRO A 313 53.02 23.01 39.80
N LYS A 314 53.63 23.02 38.60
CA LYS A 314 54.51 21.98 38.02
C LYS A 314 55.97 22.21 38.42
N ALA A 315 56.74 21.13 38.65
CA ALA A 315 58.18 20.92 38.31
C ALA A 315 58.73 19.62 38.96
N PRO A 316 59.89 19.05 38.55
CA PRO A 316 60.65 19.22 37.30
C PRO A 316 61.09 17.89 36.62
N PHE A 317 61.72 18.06 35.46
CA PHE A 317 62.44 17.08 34.63
C PHE A 317 63.63 16.38 35.34
N GLY A 318 63.86 15.12 34.97
CA GLY A 318 65.13 14.39 35.05
C GLY A 318 65.15 13.29 33.97
N ARG A 319 66.21 13.21 33.18
CA ARG A 319 66.42 12.35 31.97
C ARG A 319 67.66 11.43 32.23
N PRO A 320 68.15 10.62 31.28
CA PRO A 320 67.82 9.21 30.97
C PRO A 320 69.01 8.20 31.15
N GLU A 321 68.74 6.88 31.27
CA GLU A 321 69.67 5.77 30.93
C GLU A 321 68.82 4.56 30.44
N ARG A 322 68.86 4.16 29.15
CA ARG A 322 69.73 3.20 28.43
C ARG A 322 69.69 1.72 28.89
N ALA A 323 69.49 0.86 27.88
CA ALA A 323 69.82 -0.58 27.78
C ALA A 323 68.94 -1.54 28.64
N SER A 324 68.54 -2.75 28.26
CA SER A 324 68.94 -3.69 27.20
C SER A 324 68.04 -4.95 27.27
N THR A 325 67.88 -5.64 26.13
CA THR A 325 67.82 -7.12 25.94
C THR A 325 66.61 -7.96 26.39
N GLN A 326 66.02 -8.62 25.39
CA GLN A 326 65.80 -10.08 25.24
C GLN A 326 65.14 -10.84 26.40
N SER A 327 63.91 -11.35 26.18
CA SER A 327 63.61 -12.73 25.73
C SER A 327 62.11 -12.99 25.81
#